data_AF-A0A1C5L075-F1
#
_entry.id   AF-A0A1C5L075-F1
#
_cell.length_a   1.000
_cell.length_b   1.000
_cell.length_c   1.000
_cell.angle_alpha   90.00
_cell.angle_beta   90.00
_cell.angle_gamma   90.00
#
_symmetry.space_group_name_H-M   'P 1'
#
loop_
_entity.id
_entity.type
_entity.pdbx_description
1 polymer ?
#
loop_
_entity_poly.entity_id
_entity_poly.type
_entity_poly.pdbx_seq_one_letter_code
_entity_poly.pdbx_strand_id
1 'polypeptide(L)'
;MKTEQIELGSEIFTVPAEVSGYFTECAGCETQMNLYDIPNGICPVCGADMKDERDRLLRILSFIGYRVSCDMHFNVIVPDSYVSMLKLYDWISYPEKIKGEEEAKGVVAIKERHEGDRQTRAICAAALGSAYAQHLQSDRAAEAANLLKGLAAADEEKFIKFTLHKAIDALLVPWRLDQKACSMAAEQIGVQFSSPYILEVLQRLEQEV
;
A
#
# COMPACT_ATOMS: atom_id res chain seq x y z
N MET A 1 13.73 -9.21 -16.96
CA MET A 1 13.62 -7.99 -16.12
C MET A 1 13.18 -6.86 -17.03
N LYS A 2 12.07 -6.16 -16.72
CA LYS A 2 11.66 -4.99 -17.51
C LYS A 2 12.62 -3.83 -17.19
N THR A 3 13.09 -3.15 -18.22
CA THR A 3 14.00 -2.00 -18.10
C THR A 3 13.39 -0.79 -18.78
N GLU A 4 13.62 0.38 -18.22
CA GLU A 4 13.18 1.68 -18.75
C GLU A 4 14.41 2.52 -19.09
N GLN A 5 14.29 3.38 -20.11
CA GLN A 5 15.33 4.32 -20.47
C GLN A 5 15.02 5.68 -19.89
N ILE A 6 16.04 6.30 -19.30
CA ILE A 6 15.95 7.59 -18.64
C ILE A 6 17.06 8.48 -19.17
N GLU A 7 16.71 9.66 -19.65
CA GLU A 7 17.67 10.68 -20.10
C GLU A 7 17.98 11.65 -18.96
N LEU A 8 19.24 11.70 -18.52
CA LEU A 8 19.72 12.59 -17.47
C LEU A 8 20.83 13.47 -18.04
N GLY A 9 20.50 14.72 -18.37
CA GLY A 9 21.41 15.62 -19.07
C GLY A 9 21.66 15.15 -20.51
N SER A 10 22.90 14.78 -20.84
CA SER A 10 23.29 14.23 -22.15
C SER A 10 23.49 12.70 -22.15
N GLU A 11 23.19 12.03 -21.03
CA GLU A 11 23.42 10.60 -20.84
C GLU A 11 22.10 9.83 -20.78
N ILE A 12 22.06 8.65 -21.43
CA ILE A 12 20.92 7.73 -21.41
C ILE A 12 21.25 6.58 -20.46
N PHE A 13 20.42 6.39 -19.45
CA PHE A 13 20.51 5.31 -18.47
C PHE A 13 19.45 4.26 -18.78
N THR A 14 19.84 2.98 -18.79
CA THR A 14 18.89 1.86 -18.79
C THR A 14 18.74 1.39 -17.35
N VAL A 15 17.56 1.58 -16.76
CA VAL A 15 17.29 1.22 -15.37
C VAL A 15 16.26 0.10 -15.28
N PRO A 16 16.28 -0.72 -14.23
CA PRO A 16 15.21 -1.66 -13.96
C PRO A 16 13.91 -0.92 -13.61
N ALA A 17 12.77 -1.43 -14.10
CA ALA A 17 11.44 -0.87 -13.79
C ALA A 17 11.04 -1.07 -12.31
N GLU A 18 11.76 -1.92 -11.57
CA GLU A 18 11.50 -2.24 -10.18
C GLU A 18 12.76 -2.03 -9.33
N VAL A 19 12.57 -1.53 -8.11
CA VAL A 19 13.63 -1.29 -7.11
C VAL A 19 14.44 -2.56 -6.81
N SER A 20 13.79 -3.72 -6.88
CA SER A 20 14.39 -5.05 -6.75
C SER A 20 15.42 -5.36 -7.84
N GLY A 21 15.43 -4.63 -8.96
CA GLY A 21 16.31 -4.91 -10.10
C GLY A 21 17.66 -4.17 -10.10
N TYR A 22 17.91 -3.26 -9.15
CA TYR A 22 19.15 -2.48 -9.10
C TYR A 22 20.31 -3.30 -8.53
N PHE A 23 20.76 -4.30 -9.29
CA PHE A 23 21.91 -5.12 -8.93
C PHE A 23 23.20 -4.56 -9.51
N THR A 24 24.26 -4.65 -8.71
CA THR A 24 25.64 -4.52 -9.18
C THR A 24 26.45 -5.72 -8.71
N GLU A 25 27.59 -5.92 -9.34
CA GLU A 25 28.57 -6.89 -8.91
C GLU A 25 29.69 -6.18 -8.15
N CYS A 26 30.09 -6.70 -7.00
CA CYS A 26 31.19 -6.12 -6.24
C CYS A 26 32.53 -6.38 -6.94
N ALA A 27 33.29 -5.34 -7.29
CA ALA A 27 34.61 -5.49 -7.91
C ALA A 27 35.65 -6.21 -7.02
N GLY A 28 35.42 -6.31 -5.71
CA GLY A 28 36.32 -6.98 -4.77
C GLY A 28 36.04 -8.47 -4.56
N CYS A 29 34.77 -8.88 -4.55
CA CYS A 29 34.36 -10.27 -4.25
C CYS A 29 33.40 -10.89 -5.26
N GLU A 30 33.15 -10.20 -6.37
CA GLU A 30 32.31 -10.64 -7.50
C GLU A 30 30.88 -11.02 -7.09
N THR A 31 30.48 -10.64 -5.87
CA THR A 31 29.16 -10.96 -5.35
C THR A 31 28.16 -10.00 -5.94
N GLN A 32 27.15 -10.55 -6.61
CA GLN A 32 26.02 -9.79 -7.09
C GLN A 32 25.11 -9.42 -5.92
N MET A 33 24.81 -8.13 -5.78
CA MET A 33 24.02 -7.61 -4.67
C MET A 33 23.19 -6.41 -5.10
N ASN A 34 22.03 -6.25 -4.47
CA ASN A 34 21.19 -5.08 -4.74
C ASN A 34 21.85 -3.85 -4.10
N LEU A 35 21.94 -2.76 -4.86
CA LEU A 35 22.56 -1.50 -4.44
C LEU A 35 21.88 -0.86 -3.22
N TYR A 36 20.63 -1.20 -2.92
CA TYR A 36 19.96 -0.81 -1.67
C TYR A 36 20.52 -1.52 -0.44
N ASP A 37 21.06 -2.72 -0.61
CA ASP A 37 21.60 -3.56 0.47
C ASP A 37 23.08 -3.25 0.76
N ILE A 38 23.64 -2.20 0.13
CA ILE A 38 25.03 -1.76 0.32
C ILE A 38 25.07 -0.53 1.24
N PRO A 39 25.10 -0.71 2.57
CA PRO A 39 25.19 0.40 3.50
C PRO A 39 26.50 1.15 3.29
N ASN A 40 26.44 2.48 3.24
CA ASN A 40 27.60 3.36 3.12
C ASN A 40 28.46 3.22 1.84
N GLY A 41 28.01 2.46 0.84
CA GLY A 41 28.81 2.17 -0.35
C GLY A 41 29.98 1.25 -0.01
N ILE A 42 29.86 0.46 1.05
CA ILE A 42 30.87 -0.53 1.44
C ILE A 42 30.26 -1.91 1.24
N CYS A 43 30.95 -2.77 0.49
CA CYS A 43 30.51 -4.13 0.29
C CYS A 43 30.36 -4.85 1.64
N PRO A 44 29.19 -5.39 1.98
CA PRO A 44 28.98 -6.07 3.25
C PRO A 44 29.71 -7.42 3.34
N VAL A 45 30.15 -7.97 2.21
CA VAL A 45 30.82 -9.28 2.12
C VAL A 45 32.33 -9.14 2.29
N CYS A 46 32.96 -8.20 1.60
CA CYS A 46 34.43 -8.07 1.57
C CYS A 46 34.96 -6.71 2.02
N GLY A 47 34.09 -5.75 2.33
CA GLY A 47 34.50 -4.41 2.76
C GLY A 47 35.06 -3.52 1.65
N ALA A 48 34.99 -3.94 0.37
CA ALA A 48 35.42 -3.13 -0.76
C ALA A 48 34.63 -1.82 -0.87
N ASP A 49 35.31 -0.76 -1.31
CA ASP A 49 34.67 0.53 -1.61
C ASP A 49 33.86 0.42 -2.91
N MET A 50 32.59 0.77 -2.82
CA MET A 50 31.57 0.76 -3.88
C MET A 50 30.79 2.08 -3.89
N LYS A 51 31.45 3.18 -3.49
CA LYS A 51 30.84 4.51 -3.46
C LYS A 51 30.40 5.01 -4.83
N ASP A 52 31.13 4.71 -5.89
CA ASP A 52 30.79 5.19 -7.24
C ASP A 52 29.47 4.54 -7.74
N GLU A 53 29.29 3.25 -7.51
CA GLU A 53 28.06 2.52 -7.83
C GLU A 53 26.88 3.04 -7.01
N ARG A 54 27.13 3.36 -5.73
CA ARG A 54 26.13 3.97 -4.85
C ARG A 54 25.76 5.38 -5.31
N ASP A 55 26.73 6.26 -5.54
CA ASP A 55 26.51 7.64 -5.96
C ASP A 55 25.77 7.69 -7.31
N ARG A 56 26.07 6.73 -8.20
CA ARG A 56 25.33 6.53 -9.45
C ARG A 56 23.87 6.16 -9.19
N LEU A 57 23.59 5.23 -8.28
CA LEU A 57 22.21 4.92 -7.87
C LEU A 57 21.53 6.18 -7.32
N LEU A 58 22.17 6.92 -6.41
CA LEU A 58 21.59 8.11 -5.79
C LEU A 58 21.26 9.20 -6.83
N ARG A 59 22.09 9.39 -7.86
CA ARG A 59 21.82 10.30 -8.98
C ARG A 59 20.60 9.87 -9.80
N ILE A 60 20.52 8.58 -10.13
CA ILE A 60 19.38 8.01 -10.85
C ILE A 60 18.11 8.22 -10.03
N LEU A 61 18.11 7.81 -8.75
CA LEU A 61 17.01 7.97 -7.82
C LEU A 61 16.57 9.44 -7.70
N SER A 62 17.52 10.36 -7.51
CA SER A 62 17.22 11.80 -7.47
C SER A 62 16.53 12.32 -8.73
N PHE A 63 16.89 11.79 -9.90
CA PHE A 63 16.33 12.21 -11.18
C PHE A 63 14.93 11.64 -11.43
N ILE A 64 14.68 10.39 -11.03
CA ILE A 64 13.32 9.80 -11.07
C ILE A 64 12.40 10.31 -9.95
N GLY A 65 12.80 11.38 -9.26
CA GLY A 65 11.99 12.09 -8.27
C GLY A 65 12.09 11.55 -6.85
N TYR A 66 13.04 10.67 -6.55
CA TYR A 66 13.28 10.18 -5.19
C TYR A 66 14.19 11.17 -4.45
N ARG A 67 13.73 11.78 -3.35
CA ARG A 67 14.59 12.69 -2.56
C ARG A 67 15.55 11.91 -1.67
N VAL A 68 16.79 11.77 -2.12
CA VAL A 68 17.89 11.26 -1.29
C VAL A 68 18.46 12.41 -0.45
N SER A 69 18.16 12.46 0.83
CA SER A 69 18.87 13.31 1.79
C SER A 69 19.76 12.41 2.65
N CYS A 70 21.07 12.57 2.50
CA CYS A 70 22.04 11.96 3.41
C CYS A 70 22.10 12.86 4.66
N ASP A 71 21.60 12.37 5.79
CA ASP A 71 21.96 12.96 7.08
C ASP A 71 23.38 12.50 7.48
N MET A 72 23.87 12.99 8.62
CA MET A 72 25.19 12.65 9.18
C MET A 72 25.37 11.14 9.46
N HIS A 73 24.30 10.34 9.31
CA HIS A 73 24.23 8.90 9.52
C HIS A 73 23.91 8.12 8.23
N PHE A 74 23.86 8.78 7.06
CA PHE A 74 23.60 8.19 5.75
C PHE A 74 22.31 7.36 5.65
N ASN A 75 21.25 7.77 6.37
CA ASN A 75 19.94 7.14 6.24
C ASN A 75 19.34 7.43 4.86
N VAL A 76 18.87 6.38 4.16
CA VAL A 76 18.13 6.55 2.90
C VAL A 76 16.73 7.05 3.23
N ILE A 77 16.45 8.33 2.97
CA ILE A 77 15.08 8.85 3.03
C ILE A 77 14.35 8.36 1.79
N VAL A 78 13.47 7.39 2.01
CA VAL A 78 12.63 6.79 0.97
C VAL A 78 11.39 7.69 0.78
N PRO A 79 10.90 7.95 -0.45
CA PRO A 79 9.70 8.75 -0.64
C PRO A 79 8.53 8.18 0.14
N ASP A 80 7.73 9.05 0.77
CA ASP A 80 6.54 8.64 1.53
C ASP A 80 5.60 7.76 0.70
N SER A 81 5.55 7.94 -0.63
CA SER A 81 4.78 7.11 -1.56
C SER A 81 5.26 5.65 -1.61
N TYR A 82 6.57 5.40 -1.56
CA TYR A 82 7.11 4.03 -1.57
C TYR A 82 6.89 3.33 -0.22
N VAL A 83 7.12 4.03 0.90
CA VAL A 83 6.79 3.53 2.24
C VAL A 83 5.29 3.23 2.34
N SER A 84 4.47 4.08 1.74
CA SER A 84 3.03 3.90 1.67
C SER A 84 2.62 2.67 0.87
N MET A 85 3.20 2.46 -0.31
CA MET A 85 2.88 1.29 -1.14
C MET A 85 3.34 -0.02 -0.50
N LEU A 86 4.53 -0.06 0.12
CA LEU A 86 4.96 -1.22 0.90
C LEU A 86 4.00 -1.52 2.06
N LYS A 87 3.60 -0.49 2.81
CA LYS A 87 2.63 -0.63 3.90
C LYS A 87 1.27 -1.11 3.38
N LEU A 88 0.86 -0.64 2.20
CA LEU A 88 -0.36 -1.06 1.54
C LEU A 88 -0.32 -2.55 1.13
N TYR A 89 0.79 -3.03 0.57
CA TYR A 89 0.98 -4.46 0.26
C TYR A 89 1.01 -5.33 1.52
N ASP A 90 1.61 -4.85 2.61
CA ASP A 90 1.55 -5.52 3.92
C ASP A 90 0.10 -5.61 4.43
N TRP A 91 -0.69 -4.54 4.30
CA TRP A 91 -2.10 -4.52 4.68
C TRP A 91 -3.01 -5.39 3.83
N ILE A 92 -2.72 -5.58 2.54
CA ILE A 92 -3.45 -6.59 1.74
C ILE A 92 -3.16 -8.00 2.27
N SER A 93 -1.90 -8.27 2.60
CA SER A 93 -1.46 -9.59 3.02
C SER A 93 -1.92 -9.92 4.44
N TYR A 94 -2.07 -8.88 5.27
CA TYR A 94 -2.43 -8.96 6.69
C TYR A 94 -3.48 -7.88 7.06
N PRO A 95 -4.73 -8.01 6.61
CA PRO A 95 -5.75 -6.98 6.81
C PRO A 95 -6.07 -6.70 8.29
N GLU A 96 -5.84 -7.65 9.19
CA GLU A 96 -5.96 -7.46 10.65
C GLU A 96 -5.02 -6.40 11.24
N LYS A 97 -4.00 -5.97 10.48
CA LYS A 97 -3.10 -4.88 10.87
C LYS A 97 -3.72 -3.49 10.69
N ILE A 98 -4.86 -3.36 10.00
CA ILE A 98 -5.61 -2.09 9.89
C ILE A 98 -6.53 -1.99 11.11
N LYS A 99 -6.00 -1.45 12.21
CA LYS A 99 -6.64 -1.48 13.54
C LYS A 99 -7.46 -0.23 13.84
N GLY A 100 -8.52 -0.04 13.05
CA GLY A 100 -9.50 1.02 13.28
C GLY A 100 -9.21 2.30 12.48
N GLU A 101 -9.53 3.45 13.08
CA GLU A 101 -9.73 4.70 12.35
C GLU A 101 -8.44 5.28 11.74
N GLU A 102 -7.35 5.31 12.49
CA GLU A 102 -6.11 5.97 12.05
C GLU A 102 -5.41 5.20 10.92
N GLU A 103 -5.32 3.87 11.02
CA GLU A 103 -4.80 3.05 9.92
C GLU A 103 -5.70 3.14 8.69
N ALA A 104 -7.03 3.19 8.88
CA ALA A 104 -7.97 3.32 7.77
C ALA A 104 -7.82 4.67 7.05
N LYS A 105 -7.69 5.78 7.79
CA LYS A 105 -7.33 7.10 7.23
C LYS A 105 -5.98 7.03 6.52
N GLY A 106 -5.02 6.29 7.07
CA GLY A 106 -3.75 6.01 6.42
C GLY A 106 -3.93 5.41 5.01
N VAL A 107 -4.77 4.39 4.86
CA VAL A 107 -5.07 3.79 3.55
C VAL A 107 -5.76 4.78 2.61
N VAL A 108 -6.74 5.54 3.11
CA VAL A 108 -7.41 6.60 2.34
C VAL A 108 -6.40 7.63 1.84
N ALA A 109 -5.51 8.11 2.69
CA ALA A 109 -4.47 9.07 2.32
C ALA A 109 -3.49 8.53 1.26
N ILE A 110 -3.31 7.20 1.16
CA ILE A 110 -2.54 6.59 0.08
C ILE A 110 -3.34 6.63 -1.22
N LYS A 111 -4.64 6.28 -1.17
CA LYS A 111 -5.53 6.40 -2.33
C LYS A 111 -5.56 7.84 -2.85
N GLU A 112 -5.69 8.84 -1.98
CA GLU A 112 -5.79 10.25 -2.40
C GLU A 112 -4.48 10.77 -2.99
N ARG A 113 -3.33 10.34 -2.46
CA ARG A 113 -2.02 10.67 -3.05
C ARG A 113 -1.80 10.06 -4.43
N HIS A 114 -2.56 9.03 -4.81
CA HIS A 114 -2.45 8.33 -6.10
C HIS A 114 -3.76 8.46 -6.88
N GLU A 115 -4.41 9.62 -6.79
CA GLU A 115 -5.63 9.91 -7.53
C GLU A 115 -5.42 9.66 -9.05
N GLY A 116 -6.40 9.00 -9.67
CA GLY A 116 -6.33 8.58 -11.08
C GLY A 116 -5.70 7.19 -11.31
N ASP A 117 -4.96 6.64 -10.35
CA ASP A 117 -4.45 5.27 -10.43
C ASP A 117 -5.53 4.25 -10.02
N ARG A 118 -6.06 3.55 -11.03
CA ARG A 118 -7.09 2.53 -10.84
C ARG A 118 -6.58 1.32 -10.06
N GLN A 119 -5.31 0.96 -10.19
CA GLN A 119 -4.72 -0.19 -9.50
C GLN A 119 -4.56 0.11 -8.02
N THR A 120 -3.94 1.24 -7.67
CA THR A 120 -3.81 1.66 -6.26
C THR A 120 -5.18 1.82 -5.61
N ARG A 121 -6.15 2.42 -6.31
CA ARG A 121 -7.54 2.50 -5.84
C ARG A 121 -8.13 1.13 -5.54
N ALA A 122 -7.96 0.15 -6.44
CA ALA A 122 -8.45 -1.21 -6.26
C ALA A 122 -7.84 -1.89 -5.04
N ILE A 123 -6.54 -1.70 -4.85
CA ILE A 123 -5.78 -2.25 -3.73
C ILE A 123 -6.26 -1.65 -2.40
N CYS A 124 -6.36 -0.33 -2.30
CA CYS A 124 -6.82 0.35 -1.07
C CYS A 124 -8.22 -0.11 -0.66
N ALA A 125 -9.13 -0.20 -1.62
CA ALA A 125 -10.49 -0.70 -1.39
C ALA A 125 -10.50 -2.17 -0.92
N ALA A 126 -9.65 -3.02 -1.51
CA ALA A 126 -9.54 -4.42 -1.11
C ALA A 126 -8.97 -4.58 0.30
N ALA A 127 -7.92 -3.81 0.66
CA ALA A 127 -7.32 -3.83 1.99
C ALA A 127 -8.33 -3.40 3.07
N LEU A 128 -8.99 -2.25 2.88
CA LEU A 128 -10.01 -1.74 3.81
C LEU A 128 -11.22 -2.68 3.92
N GLY A 129 -11.74 -3.16 2.78
CA GLY A 129 -12.88 -4.05 2.75
C GLY A 129 -12.61 -5.38 3.45
N SER A 130 -11.44 -5.98 3.18
CA SER A 130 -11.03 -7.24 3.81
C SER A 130 -10.82 -7.07 5.32
N ALA A 131 -10.17 -6.00 5.74
CA ALA A 131 -9.97 -5.70 7.16
C ALA A 131 -11.30 -5.52 7.89
N TYR A 132 -12.25 -4.78 7.31
CA TYR A 132 -13.57 -4.58 7.89
C TYR A 132 -14.32 -5.90 8.07
N ALA A 133 -14.37 -6.72 7.01
CA ALA A 133 -15.02 -8.03 7.05
C ALA A 133 -14.36 -8.96 8.09
N GLN A 134 -13.03 -9.00 8.13
CA GLN A 134 -12.27 -9.84 9.07
C GLN A 134 -12.50 -9.43 10.52
N HIS A 135 -12.57 -8.12 10.81
CA HIS A 135 -12.88 -7.63 12.16
C HIS A 135 -14.27 -8.04 12.61
N LEU A 136 -15.28 -7.95 11.75
CA LEU A 136 -16.63 -8.42 12.06
C LEU A 136 -16.66 -9.93 12.32
N GLN A 137 -16.04 -10.73 11.45
CA GLN A 137 -15.93 -12.19 11.58
C GLN A 137 -15.12 -12.63 12.82
N SER A 138 -14.31 -11.74 13.39
CA SER A 138 -13.49 -12.00 14.58
C SER A 138 -14.10 -11.40 15.87
N ASP A 139 -15.39 -11.05 15.85
CA ASP A 139 -16.10 -10.40 16.97
C ASP A 139 -15.49 -9.05 17.42
N ARG A 140 -14.73 -8.37 16.55
CA ARG A 140 -14.10 -7.07 16.82
C ARG A 140 -14.93 -5.91 16.28
N ALA A 141 -16.19 -5.86 16.71
CA ALA A 141 -17.20 -4.91 16.24
C ALA A 141 -16.76 -3.43 16.34
N ALA A 142 -16.07 -3.06 17.43
CA ALA A 142 -15.62 -1.70 17.65
C ALA A 142 -14.49 -1.30 16.68
N GLU A 143 -13.56 -2.22 16.38
CA GLU A 143 -12.50 -1.99 15.40
C GLU A 143 -13.09 -1.83 13.99
N ALA A 144 -14.07 -2.67 13.63
CA ALA A 144 -14.81 -2.56 12.38
C ALA A 144 -15.53 -1.20 12.24
N ALA A 145 -16.24 -0.75 13.28
CA ALA A 145 -16.92 0.55 13.25
C ALA A 145 -15.94 1.73 13.11
N ASN A 146 -14.80 1.67 13.79
CA ASN A 146 -13.76 2.70 13.69
C ASN A 146 -13.11 2.70 12.29
N LEU A 147 -12.98 1.55 11.62
CA LEU A 147 -12.52 1.48 10.24
C LEU A 147 -13.48 2.24 9.31
N LEU A 148 -14.80 2.10 9.49
CA LEU A 148 -15.76 2.86 8.68
C LEU A 148 -15.66 4.37 8.89
N LYS A 149 -15.34 4.84 10.12
CA LYS A 149 -15.05 6.26 10.37
C LYS A 149 -13.83 6.74 9.58
N GLY A 150 -12.78 5.92 9.53
CA GLY A 150 -11.59 6.25 8.75
C GLY A 150 -11.86 6.23 7.24
N LEU A 151 -12.65 5.26 6.76
CA LEU A 151 -13.12 5.21 5.37
C LEU A 151 -13.95 6.44 4.99
N ALA A 152 -14.76 6.96 5.92
CA ALA A 152 -15.57 8.17 5.71
C ALA A 152 -14.74 9.45 5.48
N ALA A 153 -13.43 9.41 5.72
CA ALA A 153 -12.52 10.52 5.40
C ALA A 153 -12.15 10.58 3.90
N ALA A 154 -12.59 9.63 3.07
CA ALA A 154 -12.33 9.67 1.63
C ALA A 154 -13.20 10.73 0.93
N ASP A 155 -12.58 11.50 0.03
CA ASP A 155 -13.25 12.61 -0.66
C ASP A 155 -14.32 12.12 -1.66
N GLU A 156 -14.14 10.91 -2.20
CA GLU A 156 -15.02 10.34 -3.21
C GLU A 156 -15.99 9.29 -2.64
N GLU A 157 -17.30 9.56 -2.69
CA GLU A 157 -18.33 8.56 -2.36
C GLU A 157 -18.21 7.28 -3.22
N LYS A 158 -17.77 7.41 -4.48
CA LYS A 158 -17.51 6.27 -5.38
C LYS A 158 -16.46 5.32 -4.80
N PHE A 159 -15.46 5.84 -4.09
CA PHE A 159 -14.42 5.02 -3.47
C PHE A 159 -14.96 4.32 -2.23
N ILE A 160 -15.74 5.03 -1.41
CA ILE A 160 -16.41 4.47 -0.23
C ILE A 160 -17.32 3.32 -0.65
N LYS A 161 -18.24 3.55 -1.59
CA LYS A 161 -19.16 2.53 -2.12
C LYS A 161 -18.42 1.31 -2.65
N PHE A 162 -17.37 1.53 -3.44
CA PHE A 162 -16.56 0.44 -4.00
C PHE A 162 -15.85 -0.37 -2.91
N THR A 163 -15.34 0.28 -1.86
CA THR A 163 -14.73 -0.38 -0.69
C THR A 163 -15.75 -1.21 0.07
N LEU A 164 -16.96 -0.70 0.29
CA LEU A 164 -18.04 -1.45 0.94
C LEU A 164 -18.46 -2.67 0.12
N HIS A 165 -18.49 -2.58 -1.21
CA HIS A 165 -18.69 -3.77 -2.05
C HIS A 165 -17.60 -4.82 -1.83
N LYS A 166 -16.33 -4.43 -1.67
CA LYS A 166 -15.25 -5.38 -1.33
C LYS A 166 -15.41 -6.02 0.04
N ALA A 167 -15.88 -5.26 1.03
CA ALA A 167 -16.22 -5.83 2.33
C ALA A 167 -17.36 -6.85 2.24
N ILE A 168 -18.43 -6.52 1.53
CA ILE A 168 -19.59 -7.42 1.34
C ILE A 168 -19.17 -8.68 0.58
N ASP A 169 -18.36 -8.54 -0.47
CA ASP A 169 -17.80 -9.69 -1.20
C ASP A 169 -17.04 -10.64 -0.25
N ALA A 170 -16.31 -10.10 0.74
CA ALA A 170 -15.56 -10.89 1.73
C ALA A 170 -16.45 -11.50 2.83
N LEU A 171 -17.57 -10.86 3.16
CA LEU A 171 -18.55 -11.37 4.14
C LEU A 171 -19.44 -12.49 3.56
N LEU A 172 -19.84 -12.35 2.29
CA LEU A 172 -20.76 -13.27 1.60
C LEU A 172 -20.06 -14.49 0.98
N VAL A 173 -18.84 -14.82 1.43
CA VAL A 173 -18.11 -16.01 0.97
C VAL A 173 -18.83 -17.26 1.50
N PRO A 174 -19.34 -18.18 0.64
CA PRO A 174 -20.26 -19.24 1.09
C PRO A 174 -19.75 -20.15 2.20
N TRP A 175 -18.44 -20.48 2.19
CA TRP A 175 -17.84 -21.37 3.20
C TRP A 175 -17.42 -20.65 4.50
N ARG A 176 -17.64 -19.32 4.59
CA ARG A 176 -17.36 -18.47 5.75
C ARG A 176 -18.52 -17.53 6.06
N LEU A 177 -19.71 -17.80 5.51
CA LEU A 177 -20.87 -16.95 5.69
C LEU A 177 -21.24 -16.90 7.18
N ASP A 178 -21.15 -15.70 7.73
CA ASP A 178 -21.52 -15.41 9.10
C ASP A 178 -22.67 -14.39 9.07
N GLN A 179 -23.88 -14.87 9.34
CA GLN A 179 -25.09 -14.04 9.34
C GLN A 179 -25.01 -12.93 10.40
N LYS A 180 -24.39 -13.19 11.56
CA LYS A 180 -24.20 -12.18 12.60
C LYS A 180 -23.29 -11.07 12.07
N ALA A 181 -22.17 -11.42 11.45
CA ALA A 181 -21.27 -10.44 10.83
C ALA A 181 -21.99 -9.65 9.73
N CYS A 182 -22.83 -10.28 8.91
CA CYS A 182 -23.61 -9.60 7.87
C CYS A 182 -24.63 -8.61 8.44
N SER A 183 -25.40 -9.01 9.47
CA SER A 183 -26.34 -8.10 10.14
C SER A 183 -25.62 -6.92 10.80
N MET A 184 -24.48 -7.17 11.44
CA MET A 184 -23.65 -6.11 12.03
C MET A 184 -23.08 -5.17 10.97
N ALA A 185 -22.69 -5.70 9.80
CA ALA A 185 -22.24 -4.88 8.69
C ALA A 185 -23.36 -3.93 8.22
N ALA A 186 -24.58 -4.45 8.05
CA ALA A 186 -25.72 -3.65 7.64
C ALA A 186 -26.02 -2.52 8.64
N GLU A 187 -26.03 -2.82 9.93
CA GLU A 187 -26.24 -1.85 11.00
C GLU A 187 -25.14 -0.76 11.00
N GLN A 188 -23.87 -1.17 11.05
CA GLN A 188 -22.76 -0.22 11.15
C GLN A 188 -22.63 0.68 9.92
N ILE A 189 -22.82 0.13 8.71
CA ILE A 189 -22.81 0.91 7.47
C ILE A 189 -23.97 1.91 7.46
N GLY A 190 -25.18 1.48 7.86
CA GLY A 190 -26.35 2.34 7.94
C GLY A 190 -26.25 3.46 8.98
N VAL A 191 -25.51 3.22 10.06
CA VAL A 191 -25.21 4.25 11.08
C VAL A 191 -24.13 5.23 10.58
N GLN A 192 -23.09 4.72 9.91
CA GLN A 192 -21.94 5.56 9.54
C GLN A 192 -22.20 6.44 8.31
N PHE A 193 -23.03 5.99 7.36
CA PHE A 193 -23.25 6.68 6.10
C PHE A 193 -24.73 7.03 5.89
N SER A 194 -25.00 8.24 5.43
CA SER A 194 -26.36 8.72 5.12
C SER A 194 -26.62 8.89 3.62
N SER A 195 -25.60 8.80 2.77
CA SER A 195 -25.73 8.95 1.32
C SER A 195 -26.52 7.78 0.72
N PRO A 196 -27.66 8.02 0.04
CA PRO A 196 -28.43 6.96 -0.60
C PRO A 196 -27.59 6.15 -1.61
N TYR A 197 -26.70 6.85 -2.33
CA TYR A 197 -25.80 6.21 -3.30
C TYR A 197 -24.87 5.19 -2.65
N ILE A 198 -24.34 5.48 -1.46
CA ILE A 198 -23.50 4.56 -0.69
C ILE A 198 -24.36 3.43 -0.12
N LEU A 199 -25.53 3.75 0.44
CA LEU A 199 -26.41 2.77 1.11
C LEU A 199 -27.02 1.73 0.17
N GLU A 200 -27.03 1.97 -1.15
CA GLU A 200 -27.38 0.93 -2.14
C GLU A 200 -26.61 -0.39 -1.97
N VAL A 201 -25.40 -0.36 -1.40
CA VAL A 201 -24.64 -1.59 -1.14
C VAL A 201 -25.35 -2.56 -0.19
N LEU A 202 -26.20 -2.05 0.71
CA LEU A 202 -26.91 -2.84 1.72
C LEU A 202 -27.93 -3.81 1.12
N GLN A 203 -28.47 -3.50 -0.07
CA GLN A 203 -29.39 -4.37 -0.79
C GLN A 203 -28.78 -5.75 -1.04
N ARG A 204 -27.45 -5.85 -1.15
CA ARG A 204 -26.73 -7.12 -1.32
C ARG A 204 -26.69 -7.97 -0.05
N LEU A 205 -26.73 -7.34 1.13
CA LEU A 205 -26.79 -8.05 2.41
C LEU A 205 -28.21 -8.51 2.71
N GLU A 206 -29.22 -7.73 2.31
CA GLU A 206 -30.65 -8.07 2.48
C GLU A 206 -31.11 -9.25 1.61
N GLN A 207 -30.40 -9.56 0.53
CA GLN A 207 -30.73 -10.69 -0.37
C GLN A 207 -30.25 -12.06 0.15
N GLU A 208 -29.36 -12.09 1.14
CA GLU A 208 -28.65 -13.29 1.61
C GLU A 208 -28.91 -13.62 3.11
N VAL A 209 -29.73 -12.80 3.79
CA VAL A 209 -30.20 -12.99 5.18
C VAL A 209 -31.63 -13.53 5.15
#